data_AF-A0A9W9XWP3-F1
#
_entry.id   AF-A0A9W9XWP3-F1
#
_cell.length_a   1.000
_cell.length_b   1.000
_cell.length_c   1.000
_cell.angle_alpha   90.00
_cell.angle_beta   90.00
_cell.angle_gamma   90.00
#
_symmetry.space_group_name_H-M   'P 1'
#
loop_
_entity.id
_entity.type
_entity.pdbx_description
1 polymer ?
#
loop_
_entity_poly.entity_id
_entity_poly.type
_entity_poly.pdbx_seq_one_letter_code
_entity_poly.pdbx_strand_id
1 'polypeptide(L)' 'MHQYAMWAALEAEGLEANIQHYNPIADQQAAATWDFPQSWRLKAQLVFGGYEGGARESLP' A
#
# COMPACT_ATOMS: atom_id res chain seq x y z
N MET A 1 -4.19 -12.46 1.25
CA MET A 1 -3.48 -12.47 2.55
C MET A 1 -2.14 -11.71 2.54
N HIS A 2 -1.47 -11.49 1.40
CA HIS A 2 -0.18 -10.77 1.37
C HIS A 2 -0.25 -9.31 1.85
N GLN A 3 -1.26 -8.55 1.44
CA GLN A 3 -1.44 -7.15 1.87
C GLN A 3 -1.58 -7.03 3.39
N TYR A 4 -2.31 -7.95 4.02
CA TYR A 4 -2.44 -8.04 5.47
C TYR A 4 -1.11 -8.39 6.14
N ALA A 5 -0.39 -9.41 5.65
CA ALA A 5 0.90 -9.79 6.21
C ALA A 5 1.95 -8.66 6.11
N MET A 6 1.98 -7.94 4.99
CA MET A 6 2.84 -6.77 4.82
C MET A 6 2.44 -5.64 5.76
N TRP A 7 1.14 -5.35 5.89
CA TRP A 7 0.67 -4.32 6.82
C TRP A 7 1.06 -4.66 8.26
N ALA A 8 0.80 -5.89 8.72
CA ALA A 8 1.18 -6.33 10.06
C ALA A 8 2.71 -6.21 10.30
N ALA A 9 3.53 -6.55 9.29
CA ALA A 9 4.98 -6.38 9.39
C ALA A 9 5.41 -4.91 9.47
N LEU A 10 4.80 -4.02 8.67
CA LEU A 10 5.06 -2.58 8.75
C LEU A 10 4.65 -2.00 10.11
N GLU A 11 3.50 -2.43 10.63
CA GLU A 11 3.00 -1.99 11.95
C GLU A 11 3.90 -2.46 13.10
N ALA A 12 4.46 -3.67 13.01
CA ALA A 12 5.44 -4.17 13.97
C ALA A 12 6.74 -3.34 14.01
N GLU A 13 7.11 -2.72 12.89
CA GLU A 13 8.25 -1.79 12.80
C GLU A 13 7.88 -0.34 13.16
N GLY A 14 6.65 -0.11 13.65
CA GLY A 14 6.16 1.22 14.04
C GLY A 14 5.74 2.12 12.88
N LEU A 15 5.56 1.56 11.68
CA LEU A 15 5.06 2.28 10.51
C LEU A 15 3.55 2.15 10.40
N GLU A 16 2.91 3.16 9.83
CA GLU A 16 1.51 3.07 9.43
C GLU A 16 1.40 2.77 7.95
N ALA A 17 0.29 2.14 7.58
CA ALA A 17 -0.04 1.88 6.19
C ALA A 17 -1.52 2.11 5.93
N ASN A 18 -1.87 2.31 4.66
CA ASN A 18 -3.23 2.25 4.17
C ASN A 18 -3.27 1.56 2.80
N ILE A 19 -4.41 0.95 2.47
CA ILE A 19 -4.61 0.28 1.19
C ILE A 19 -5.54 1.12 0.31
N GLN A 20 -5.05 1.49 -0.86
CA GLN A 20 -5.81 2.20 -1.90
C GLN A 20 -6.07 1.30 -3.11
N HIS A 21 -7.09 1.66 -3.90
CA HIS A 21 -7.48 0.96 -5.12
C HIS A 21 -7.66 1.95 -6.28
N TYR A 22 -6.54 2.49 -6.79
CA TYR A 22 -6.50 3.31 -8.01
C TYR A 22 -6.55 2.49 -9.30
N ASN A 23 -6.48 1.17 -9.20
CA ASN A 23 -6.68 0.27 -10.33
C ASN A 23 -8.14 0.34 -10.81
N PRO A 24 -8.40 0.30 -12.14
CA PRO A 24 -7.43 0.08 -13.22
C PRO A 24 -6.80 1.36 -13.79
N ILE A 25 -7.15 2.55 -13.25
CA ILE A 25 -6.79 3.85 -13.85
C ILE A 25 -5.27 4.04 -13.90
N ALA A 26 -4.56 3.60 -12.86
CA ALA A 26 -3.10 3.73 -12.77
C ALA A 26 -2.31 2.62 -13.48
N ASP A 27 -2.94 1.52 -13.90
CA ASP A 27 -2.26 0.29 -14.31
C ASP A 27 -1.33 0.49 -15.51
N GLN A 28 -1.83 1.10 -16.59
CA GLN A 28 -1.05 1.30 -17.83
C GLN A 28 0.13 2.25 -17.59
N GLN A 29 -0.09 3.35 -16.87
CA GLN A 29 0.95 4.33 -16.59
C GLN A 29 2.03 3.74 -15.67
N ALA A 30 1.64 2.97 -14.65
CA ALA A 30 2.57 2.28 -13.77
C ALA A 30 3.42 1.25 -14.53
N ALA A 31 2.79 0.41 -15.35
CA ALA A 31 3.49 -0.58 -16.14
C ALA A 31 4.49 0.05 -17.12
N ALA A 32 4.14 1.16 -17.77
CA ALA A 32 5.04 1.88 -18.68
C ALA A 32 6.19 2.61 -17.95
N THR A 33 5.93 3.14 -16.75
CA THR A 33 6.93 3.93 -15.98
C THR A 33 8.01 3.05 -15.36
N TRP A 34 7.62 1.86 -14.88
CA TRP A 34 8.50 0.94 -14.15
C TRP A 34 8.80 -0.38 -14.89
N ASP A 35 8.38 -0.48 -16.16
CA ASP A 35 8.64 -1.62 -17.05
C ASP A 35 8.16 -2.97 -16.49
N PHE A 36 6.94 -3.01 -15.94
CA PHE A 36 6.33 -4.26 -15.48
C PHE A 36 5.62 -5.00 -16.63
N PRO A 37 5.61 -6.35 -16.63
CA PRO A 37 4.88 -7.12 -17.63
C PRO A 37 3.39 -6.77 -17.67
N GLN A 38 2.85 -6.49 -18.86
CA GLN A 38 1.42 -6.20 -19.06
C GLN A 38 0.48 -7.34 -18.64
N SER A 39 1.01 -8.56 -18.50
CA SER A 39 0.28 -9.70 -17.96
C SER A 39 -0.02 -9.60 -16.45
N TRP A 40 0.71 -8.76 -15.72
CA TRP A 40 0.49 -8.55 -14.30
C TRP A 40 -0.69 -7.62 -14.08
N ARG A 41 -1.51 -7.93 -13.07
CA ARG A 41 -2.69 -7.12 -12.72
C ARG A 41 -2.42 -6.42 -11.39
N LEU A 42 -2.49 -5.09 -11.40
CA LEU A 42 -2.41 -4.31 -10.17
C LEU A 42 -3.66 -4.58 -9.32
N LYS A 43 -3.45 -5.04 -8.08
CA LYS A 43 -4.56 -5.42 -7.18
C LYS A 43 -4.95 -4.30 -6.22
N ALA A 44 -3.95 -3.61 -5.68
CA ALA A 44 -4.09 -2.50 -4.74
C ALA A 44 -2.72 -1.81 -4.60
N GLN A 45 -2.69 -0.67 -3.91
CA GLN A 45 -1.48 0.06 -3.54
C GLN A 45 -1.43 0.15 -2.01
N LEU A 46 -0.39 -0.41 -1.39
CA LEU A 46 -0.15 -0.29 0.06
C LEU A 46 0.79 0.89 0.28
N VAL A 47 0.24 2.02 0.70
CA VAL A 47 1.00 3.23 1.03
C VAL A 47 1.41 3.14 2.50
N PHE A 48 2.67 3.42 2.81
CA PHE A 48 3.19 3.34 4.18
C PHE A 48 4.16 4.48 4.50
N GLY A 49 4.35 4.77 5.79
CA GLY A 49 5.23 5.84 6.24
C GLY A 49 5.29 5.99 7.77
N GLY A 50 6.07 6.97 8.23
CA GLY A 50 6.13 7.35 9.64
C GLY A 50 4.80 7.93 10.13
N TYR A 51 4.57 7.82 11.43
CA TYR A 51 3.39 8.37 12.09
C TYR A 51 3.43 9.91 12.11
N GLU A 52 2.51 10.57 11.40
CA GLU A 52 2.37 12.04 11.46
C GLU A 52 1.30 12.53 12.44
N GLY A 53 0.72 11.65 13.26
CA GLY A 53 -0.28 12.02 14.28
C GLY A 53 -1.69 12.13 13.70
N GLY A 54 -2.59 11.22 14.10
CA GLY A 54 -4.03 11.35 13.85
C GLY A 54 -4.77 10.10 13.37
N ALA A 55 -4.07 9.03 12.97
CA ALA A 55 -4.72 7.79 12.51
C ALA A 55 -4.96 6.77 13.65
N ARG A 56 -4.00 6.62 14.56
CA ARG A 56 -4.22 5.91 15.84
C ARG A 56 -5.12 6.75 16.74
N GLU A 57 -6.32 6.26 17.03
CA GLU A 57 -7.06 6.68 18.22
C GLU A 57 -6.14 6.44 19.41
N SER A 58 -5.97 7.44 20.28
CA SER A 58 -5.22 7.28 21.52
C SER A 58 -5.92 6.17 22.32
N LEU A 59 -5.36 4.95 22.28
CA LEU A 59 -5.83 3.90 23.15
C LEU A 59 -5.66 4.40 24.60
N PRO A 60 -6.69 4.27 25.44
CA PRO A 60 -6.63 4.72 26.83
C PRO A 60 -5.52 4.03 27.64
#